data_AF-A0A849V3D3-F1
#
_entry.id   AF-A0A849V3D3-F1
#
_cell.length_a   1.000
_cell.length_b   1.000
_cell.length_c   1.000
_cell.angle_alpha   90.00
_cell.angle_beta   90.00
_cell.angle_gamma   90.00
#
_symmetry.space_group_name_H-M   'P 1'
#
loop_
_entity.id
_entity.type
_entity.pdbx_description
1 polymer ?
#
loop_
_entity_poly.entity_id
_entity_poly.type
_entity_poly.pdbx_seq_one_letter_code
_entity_poly.pdbx_strand_id
1 'polypeptide(L)'
;MVKICSAITPHKWLVGTLQVTLVGALAVSGCGSKDSGEQSKQTQQQTGSVVTKPAKKEVGEASWYGPGFQGKETANGEIYDQKEMTAAHPTLPMGTKAKVTNLENGKKVDVRINDRGPYADGRVIDLSGAAAKKLDMKGDGTAQVKIETKPTKSKVSSDQSSKTK
;
A
#
# COMPACT_ATOMS: atom_id res chain seq x y z
N MET A 1 -23.60 24.41 -41.04
CA MET A 1 -23.18 23.00 -41.12
C MET A 1 -23.97 22.16 -40.14
N VAL A 2 -24.24 20.93 -40.55
CA VAL A 2 -25.31 20.03 -40.10
C VAL A 2 -24.91 19.23 -38.84
N LYS A 3 -25.90 18.98 -37.97
CA LYS A 3 -25.90 18.04 -36.83
C LYS A 3 -25.35 16.66 -37.21
N ILE A 4 -24.50 16.07 -36.36
CA ILE A 4 -24.36 14.61 -36.28
C ILE A 4 -24.40 14.19 -34.80
N CYS A 5 -25.56 13.68 -34.40
CA CYS A 5 -25.74 12.78 -33.28
C CYS A 5 -25.24 11.38 -33.70
N SER A 6 -24.57 10.66 -32.81
CA SER A 6 -24.43 9.20 -32.88
C SER A 6 -24.18 8.72 -31.45
N ALA A 7 -25.19 8.21 -30.74
CA ALA A 7 -25.79 6.88 -30.83
C ALA A 7 -25.24 6.00 -29.71
N ILE A 8 -26.10 5.84 -28.71
CA ILE A 8 -26.01 5.02 -27.52
C ILE A 8 -26.31 3.57 -27.92
N THR A 9 -25.50 2.60 -27.46
CA THR A 9 -25.83 1.18 -27.55
C THR A 9 -25.72 0.53 -26.17
N PRO A 10 -26.83 0.17 -25.50
CA PRO A 10 -26.80 -0.70 -24.33
C PRO A 10 -26.98 -2.16 -24.77
N HIS A 11 -25.97 -2.99 -24.49
CA HIS A 11 -26.07 -4.44 -24.68
C HIS A 11 -26.96 -5.04 -23.58
N LYS A 12 -28.20 -5.31 -23.98
CA LYS A 12 -29.18 -6.18 -23.34
C LYS A 12 -28.58 -7.60 -23.23
N TRP A 13 -28.54 -8.17 -22.03
CA TRP A 13 -28.52 -9.62 -21.87
C TRP A 13 -29.77 -10.08 -21.12
N LEU A 14 -30.32 -11.13 -21.71
CA LEU A 14 -31.65 -11.66 -21.59
C LEU A 14 -31.76 -12.60 -20.38
N VAL A 15 -32.93 -12.55 -19.77
CA VAL A 15 -33.50 -13.41 -18.73
C VAL A 15 -33.60 -14.88 -19.15
N GLY A 16 -33.47 -15.79 -18.18
CA GLY A 16 -33.94 -17.19 -18.24
C GLY A 16 -33.11 -18.11 -17.34
N THR A 17 -33.62 -19.03 -16.54
CA THR A 17 -34.98 -19.53 -16.27
C THR A 17 -34.90 -20.31 -14.96
N LEU A 18 -35.91 -20.13 -14.13
CA LEU A 18 -36.19 -20.87 -12.89
C LEU A 18 -36.43 -22.35 -13.22
N GLN A 19 -35.70 -23.26 -12.57
CA GLN A 19 -36.07 -24.69 -12.49
C GLN A 19 -35.92 -25.12 -11.03
N VAL A 20 -37.05 -25.10 -10.33
CA VAL A 20 -37.26 -25.77 -9.05
C VAL A 20 -37.61 -27.22 -9.36
N THR A 21 -36.80 -28.18 -8.92
CA THR A 21 -37.22 -29.57 -8.78
C THR A 21 -37.10 -29.98 -7.32
N LEU A 22 -38.27 -30.30 -6.77
CA LEU A 22 -38.50 -30.78 -5.42
C LEU A 22 -38.50 -32.32 -5.42
N VAL A 23 -38.19 -32.88 -4.24
CA VAL A 23 -38.53 -34.21 -3.71
C VAL A 23 -37.50 -35.33 -3.91
N GLY A 24 -37.06 -35.85 -2.76
CA GLY A 24 -36.43 -37.17 -2.64
C GLY A 24 -35.95 -37.45 -1.21
N ALA A 25 -36.89 -37.65 -0.28
CA ALA A 25 -36.59 -38.05 1.10
C ALA A 25 -36.31 -39.57 1.18
N LEU A 26 -35.18 -39.96 1.79
CA LEU A 26 -34.99 -41.29 2.40
C LEU A 26 -34.10 -41.13 3.64
N ALA A 27 -34.68 -41.43 4.80
CA ALA A 27 -34.01 -41.49 6.07
C ALA A 27 -33.34 -42.87 6.25
N VAL A 28 -32.11 -42.91 6.75
CA VAL A 28 -31.57 -44.07 7.48
C VAL A 28 -30.84 -43.56 8.71
N SER A 29 -31.35 -43.98 9.87
CA SER A 29 -30.76 -43.81 11.19
C SER A 29 -29.42 -44.57 11.30
N GLY A 30 -28.39 -43.90 11.82
CA GLY A 30 -27.11 -44.52 12.17
C GLY A 30 -26.44 -43.75 13.29
N CYS A 31 -26.40 -44.36 14.48
CA CYS A 31 -25.91 -43.77 15.71
C CYS A 31 -24.39 -43.93 15.85
N GLY A 32 -23.72 -42.85 16.29
CA GLY A 32 -22.55 -42.92 17.16
C GLY A 32 -21.19 -43.07 16.50
N SER A 33 -20.38 -42.01 16.59
CA SER A 33 -19.11 -42.03 17.35
C SER A 33 -18.47 -40.65 17.36
N LYS A 34 -18.49 -40.03 18.55
CA LYS A 34 -17.44 -39.16 19.11
C LYS A 34 -16.87 -38.12 18.13
N ASP A 35 -17.58 -36.99 18.03
CA ASP A 35 -17.02 -35.73 17.56
C ASP A 35 -15.99 -35.24 18.59
N SER A 36 -14.75 -35.68 18.44
CA SER A 36 -13.61 -34.99 19.03
C SER A 36 -13.46 -33.69 18.25
N GLY A 37 -14.26 -32.70 18.62
CA GLY A 37 -13.92 -31.31 18.38
C GLY A 37 -12.55 -31.07 18.98
N GLU A 38 -11.51 -31.15 18.13
CA GLU A 38 -10.20 -30.60 18.43
C GLU A 38 -10.38 -29.08 18.42
N GLN A 39 -10.90 -28.63 19.56
CA GLN A 39 -10.78 -27.30 20.07
C GLN A 39 -9.38 -26.80 19.73
N SER A 40 -9.37 -25.76 18.89
CA SER A 40 -8.47 -24.63 18.99
C SER A 40 -7.74 -24.64 20.33
N LYS A 41 -6.56 -25.24 20.34
CA LYS A 41 -5.62 -25.10 21.45
C LYS A 41 -5.10 -23.67 21.35
N GLN A 42 -5.90 -22.74 21.88
CA GLN A 42 -5.47 -21.42 22.31
C GLN A 42 -4.40 -21.65 23.37
N THR A 43 -3.19 -21.92 22.89
CA THR A 43 -1.97 -21.72 23.67
C THR A 43 -1.85 -20.23 23.80
N GLN A 44 -2.14 -19.77 25.01
CA GLN A 44 -1.99 -18.41 25.49
C GLN A 44 -0.69 -17.80 24.95
N GLN A 45 -0.81 -16.84 24.04
CA GLN A 45 0.29 -15.93 23.69
C GLN A 45 -0.25 -14.50 23.85
N GLN A 46 -0.15 -14.04 25.09
CA GLN A 46 0.13 -12.66 25.48
C GLN A 46 -0.36 -11.61 24.48
N THR A 47 -1.55 -11.06 24.73
CA THR A 47 -2.09 -9.89 24.04
C THR A 47 -1.30 -8.64 24.41
N GLY A 48 -0.09 -8.50 23.86
CA GLY A 48 0.47 -7.18 23.66
C GLY A 48 -0.42 -6.47 22.65
N SER A 49 -1.15 -5.44 23.09
CA SER A 49 -2.01 -4.62 22.22
C SER A 49 -1.23 -4.16 20.99
N VAL A 50 -1.45 -4.81 19.84
CA VAL A 50 -0.82 -4.40 18.58
C VAL A 50 -1.53 -3.12 18.15
N VAL A 51 -0.92 -1.98 18.47
CA VAL A 51 -1.41 -0.68 17.99
C VAL A 51 -1.04 -0.59 16.52
N THR A 52 -2.03 -0.83 15.64
CA THR A 52 -1.87 -0.60 14.20
C THR A 52 -2.10 0.87 13.89
N LYS A 53 -1.06 1.57 13.43
CA LYS A 53 -1.21 2.94 12.92
C LYS A 53 -2.02 2.92 11.62
N PRO A 54 -3.05 3.77 11.46
CA PRO A 54 -3.85 3.80 10.24
C PRO A 54 -3.00 4.19 9.02
N ALA A 55 -3.35 3.64 7.87
CA ALA A 55 -2.72 3.99 6.60
C ALA A 55 -3.13 5.41 6.18
N LYS A 56 -2.15 6.31 6.02
CA LYS A 56 -2.32 7.65 5.48
C LYS A 56 -2.33 7.58 3.94
N LYS A 57 -3.20 8.39 3.34
CA LYS A 57 -3.29 8.59 1.90
C LYS A 57 -3.13 10.07 1.57
N GLU A 58 -2.41 10.36 0.51
CA GLU A 58 -2.13 11.71 0.05
C GLU A 58 -1.97 11.72 -1.47
N VAL A 59 -2.32 12.83 -2.11
CA VAL A 59 -2.17 13.05 -3.55
C VAL A 59 -1.47 14.37 -3.76
N GLY A 60 -0.54 14.42 -4.70
CA GLY A 60 0.14 15.64 -5.09
C GLY A 60 1.24 15.38 -6.10
N GLU A 61 2.02 16.41 -6.40
CA GLU A 61 3.13 16.31 -7.34
C GLU A 61 4.32 15.58 -6.70
N ALA A 62 4.89 14.63 -7.42
CA ALA A 62 6.18 14.04 -7.10
C ALA A 62 7.29 14.63 -7.97
N SER A 63 8.49 14.73 -7.41
CA SER A 63 9.71 14.92 -8.19
C SER A 63 10.73 13.81 -7.88
N TRP A 64 11.94 13.90 -8.43
CA TRP A 64 12.99 12.93 -8.15
C TRP A 64 14.37 13.59 -8.03
N TYR A 65 15.24 12.96 -7.25
CA TYR A 65 16.61 13.44 -7.06
C TYR A 65 17.45 13.30 -8.33
N GLY A 66 17.76 14.44 -8.94
CA GLY A 66 18.58 14.56 -10.15
C GLY A 66 20.01 13.99 -10.04
N PRO A 67 20.80 14.08 -11.12
CA PRO A 67 22.21 13.73 -11.07
C PRO A 67 22.96 14.59 -10.03
N GLY A 68 23.92 13.98 -9.32
CA GLY A 68 24.76 14.69 -8.33
C GLY A 68 24.36 14.54 -6.86
N PHE A 69 23.24 13.87 -6.56
CA PHE A 69 22.88 13.55 -5.16
C PHE A 69 23.51 12.25 -4.65
N GLN A 70 23.94 11.35 -5.54
CA GLN A 70 24.55 10.07 -5.15
C GLN A 70 25.68 10.28 -4.14
N GLY A 71 25.66 9.51 -3.05
CA GLY A 71 26.72 9.57 -2.04
C GLY A 71 26.53 10.67 -0.99
N LYS A 72 25.49 11.50 -1.09
CA LYS A 72 25.18 12.51 -0.06
C LYS A 72 24.44 11.89 1.11
N GLU A 73 24.64 12.46 2.29
CA GLU A 73 23.92 12.07 3.50
C GLU A 73 22.47 12.56 3.44
N THR A 74 21.54 11.68 3.84
CA THR A 74 20.11 11.97 3.97
C THR A 74 19.75 12.37 5.39
N ALA A 75 18.55 12.88 5.64
CA ALA A 75 18.12 13.35 6.95
C ALA A 75 18.11 12.26 8.05
N ASN A 76 18.16 10.97 7.70
CA ASN A 76 18.28 9.90 8.69
C ASN A 76 19.73 9.39 8.88
N GLY A 77 20.71 10.03 8.23
CA GLY A 77 22.13 9.69 8.29
C GLY A 77 22.56 8.60 7.30
N GLU A 78 21.66 8.03 6.51
CA GLU A 78 22.01 7.08 5.46
C GLU A 78 22.60 7.81 4.24
N ILE A 79 23.52 7.15 3.54
CA ILE A 79 24.05 7.65 2.26
C ILE A 79 23.01 7.37 1.17
N TYR A 80 22.62 8.43 0.46
CA TYR A 80 21.70 8.33 -0.66
C TYR A 80 22.28 7.51 -1.82
N ASP A 81 21.54 6.48 -2.22
CA ASP A 81 21.77 5.72 -3.44
C ASP A 81 20.58 5.85 -4.39
N GLN A 82 20.85 6.37 -5.59
CA GLN A 82 19.88 6.50 -6.69
C GLN A 82 19.29 5.17 -7.12
N LYS A 83 19.96 4.04 -6.83
CA LYS A 83 19.52 2.70 -7.21
C LYS A 83 18.55 2.08 -6.20
N GLU A 84 18.46 2.62 -4.99
CA GLU A 84 17.55 2.13 -3.96
C GLU A 84 16.11 2.60 -4.16
N MET A 85 15.16 1.91 -3.52
CA MET A 85 13.74 2.28 -3.54
C MET A 85 13.42 3.17 -2.34
N THR A 86 13.95 4.39 -2.36
CA THR A 86 13.88 5.37 -1.27
C THR A 86 13.20 6.66 -1.71
N ALA A 87 12.75 7.46 -0.74
CA ALA A 87 12.09 8.74 -0.98
C ALA A 87 12.22 9.71 0.21
N ALA A 88 12.13 11.00 -0.09
CA ALA A 88 12.00 12.06 0.90
C ALA A 88 10.52 12.44 1.08
N HIS A 89 10.09 12.62 2.33
CA HIS A 89 8.76 13.14 2.63
C HIS A 89 8.81 14.12 3.83
N PRO A 90 8.01 15.21 3.84
CA PRO A 90 8.07 16.23 4.89
C PRO A 90 7.71 15.70 6.28
N THR A 91 6.60 14.96 6.40
CA THR A 91 6.03 14.59 7.71
C THR A 91 5.94 13.09 8.00
N LEU A 92 6.11 12.20 7.02
CA LEU A 92 6.03 10.76 7.26
C LEU A 92 7.17 10.29 8.18
N PRO A 93 6.93 9.37 9.14
CA PRO A 93 8.00 8.84 9.97
C PRO A 93 9.11 8.18 9.13
N MET A 94 10.36 8.31 9.56
CA MET A 94 11.47 7.61 8.92
C MET A 94 11.26 6.09 8.98
N GLY A 95 11.69 5.40 7.92
CA GLY A 95 11.47 3.97 7.74
C GLY A 95 10.05 3.59 7.28
N THR A 96 9.13 4.55 7.17
CA THR A 96 7.78 4.27 6.65
C THR A 96 7.88 3.69 5.24
N LYS A 97 7.18 2.58 5.00
CA LYS A 97 7.01 2.03 3.65
C LYS A 97 5.74 2.62 3.04
N ALA A 98 5.87 3.24 1.88
CA ALA A 98 4.76 3.83 1.15
C ALA A 98 4.67 3.26 -0.26
N LYS A 99 3.44 3.05 -0.73
CA LYS A 99 3.15 2.75 -2.13
C LYS A 99 2.89 4.07 -2.84
N VAL A 100 3.63 4.33 -3.90
CA VAL A 100 3.48 5.49 -4.76
C VAL A 100 2.91 5.02 -6.09
N THR A 101 1.83 5.65 -6.53
CA THR A 101 1.16 5.37 -7.80
C THR A 101 1.23 6.61 -8.66
N ASN A 102 1.81 6.52 -9.85
CA ASN A 102 1.68 7.56 -10.86
C ASN A 102 0.24 7.52 -11.41
N LEU A 103 -0.46 8.65 -11.32
CA LEU A 103 -1.88 8.77 -11.70
C LEU A 103 -2.09 8.86 -13.22
N GLU A 104 -1.07 9.24 -13.98
CA GLU A 104 -1.14 9.41 -15.44
C GLU A 104 -1.04 8.07 -16.17
N ASN A 105 -0.19 7.15 -15.68
CA ASN A 105 0.07 5.87 -16.32
C ASN A 105 -0.30 4.63 -15.46
N GLY A 106 -0.72 4.84 -14.21
CA GLY A 106 -1.16 3.78 -13.29
C GLY A 106 -0.04 2.89 -12.72
N LYS A 107 1.24 3.14 -13.07
CA LYS A 107 2.41 2.42 -12.56
C LYS A 107 2.59 2.68 -11.07
N LYS A 108 3.13 1.69 -10.35
CA LYS A 108 3.25 1.73 -8.89
C LYS A 108 4.60 1.23 -8.43
N VAL A 109 5.08 1.80 -7.35
CA VAL A 109 6.31 1.38 -6.67
C VAL A 109 6.13 1.44 -5.16
N ASP A 110 6.81 0.55 -4.46
CA ASP A 110 6.97 0.66 -3.01
C ASP A 110 8.31 1.33 -2.70
N VAL A 111 8.29 2.32 -1.83
CA VAL A 111 9.48 3.06 -1.37
C VAL A 111 9.55 3.10 0.15
N ARG A 112 10.75 3.31 0.67
CA ARG A 112 11.01 3.60 2.08
C ARG A 112 11.34 5.07 2.26
N ILE A 113 10.70 5.72 3.23
CA ILE A 113 11.06 7.10 3.60
C ILE A 113 12.35 7.07 4.40
N ASN A 114 13.41 7.68 3.89
CA ASN A 114 14.70 7.82 4.58
C ASN A 114 15.16 9.29 4.66
N ASP A 115 14.45 10.21 4.02
CA ASP A 115 14.88 11.60 3.92
C ASP A 115 13.72 12.60 4.16
N ARG A 116 14.07 13.88 4.33
CA ARG A 116 13.13 15.00 4.56
C ARG A 116 13.05 15.94 3.37
N GLY A 117 11.90 16.58 3.24
CA GLY A 117 11.51 17.35 2.05
C GLY A 117 10.53 16.55 1.18
N PRO A 118 10.14 17.04 0.00
CA PRO A 118 10.43 18.37 -0.55
C PRO A 118 9.81 19.49 0.29
N TYR A 119 10.42 20.69 0.27
CA TYR A 119 9.91 21.91 0.91
C TYR A 119 9.34 22.91 -0.09
N ALA A 120 9.27 22.53 -1.37
CA ALA A 120 8.64 23.35 -2.39
C ALA A 120 7.13 23.14 -2.37
N ASP A 121 6.38 24.23 -2.52
CA ASP A 121 4.93 24.19 -2.55
C ASP A 121 4.41 23.28 -3.67
N GLY A 122 3.39 22.48 -3.37
CA GLY A 122 2.75 21.55 -4.31
C GLY A 122 3.41 20.17 -4.45
N ARG A 123 4.66 20.00 -3.99
CA ARG A 123 5.35 18.71 -4.01
C ARG A 123 5.18 17.94 -2.71
N VAL A 124 4.76 16.68 -2.82
CA VAL A 124 4.46 15.81 -1.67
C VAL A 124 5.56 14.78 -1.41
N ILE A 125 6.36 14.43 -2.42
CA ILE A 125 7.40 13.40 -2.30
C ILE A 125 8.51 13.58 -3.34
N ASP A 126 9.75 13.37 -2.93
CA ASP A 126 10.90 13.28 -3.85
C ASP A 126 11.42 11.84 -3.88
N LEU A 127 11.42 11.25 -5.07
CA LEU A 127 11.76 9.85 -5.28
C LEU A 127 13.23 9.66 -5.64
N SER A 128 13.76 8.47 -5.35
CA SER A 128 15.04 8.05 -5.91
C SER A 128 14.98 7.91 -7.44
N GLY A 129 16.15 7.95 -8.07
CA GLY A 129 16.26 7.77 -9.53
C GLY A 129 15.70 6.43 -10.02
N ALA A 130 15.86 5.35 -9.25
CA ALA A 130 15.31 4.03 -9.56
C ALA A 130 13.79 3.97 -9.41
N ALA A 131 13.23 4.60 -8.37
CA ALA A 131 11.79 4.69 -8.19
C ALA A 131 11.13 5.51 -9.31
N ALA A 132 11.70 6.67 -9.65
CA ALA A 132 11.23 7.51 -10.75
C ALA A 132 11.28 6.79 -12.11
N LYS A 133 12.34 6.01 -12.37
CA LYS A 133 12.44 5.18 -13.59
C LYS A 133 11.33 4.14 -13.65
N LYS A 134 11.02 3.46 -12.53
CA LYS A 134 9.95 2.44 -12.48
C LYS A 134 8.55 3.04 -12.60
N LEU A 135 8.33 4.26 -12.10
CA LEU A 135 7.10 5.02 -12.30
C LEU A 135 7.00 5.70 -13.67
N ASP A 136 8.06 5.63 -14.48
CA ASP A 136 8.12 6.21 -15.81
C ASP A 136 7.87 7.72 -15.81
N MET A 137 8.45 8.41 -14.82
CA MET A 137 8.37 9.87 -14.66
C MET A 137 9.75 10.54 -14.74
N LYS A 138 10.81 9.76 -14.99
CA LYS A 138 12.18 10.29 -15.01
C LYS A 138 12.39 11.28 -16.17
N GLY A 139 11.73 11.05 -17.31
CA GLY A 139 11.79 11.92 -18.48
C GLY A 139 11.10 13.27 -18.24
N ASP A 140 9.89 13.24 -17.71
CA ASP A 140 9.08 14.44 -17.44
C ASP A 140 9.57 15.22 -16.21
N GLY A 141 10.35 14.58 -15.34
CA GLY A 141 10.92 15.19 -14.14
C GLY A 141 9.97 15.23 -12.95
N THR A 142 8.68 15.38 -13.21
CA THR A 142 7.59 15.41 -12.22
C THR A 142 6.42 14.56 -12.71
N ALA A 143 5.53 14.18 -11.79
CA ALA A 143 4.28 13.48 -12.12
C ALA A 143 3.26 13.65 -10.99
N GLN A 144 1.97 13.62 -11.32
CA GLN A 144 0.93 13.53 -10.30
C GLN A 144 0.89 12.11 -9.70
N VAL A 145 1.04 12.01 -8.38
CA VAL A 145 1.08 10.73 -7.68
C VAL A 145 0.08 10.63 -6.54
N LYS A 146 -0.28 9.39 -6.22
CA LYS A 146 -0.97 9.02 -4.98
C LYS A 146 -0.03 8.22 -4.10
N ILE A 147 0.10 8.62 -2.84
CA ILE A 147 0.90 7.98 -1.80
C ILE A 147 -0.03 7.26 -0.84
N GLU A 148 0.26 5.99 -0.54
CA GLU A 148 -0.45 5.19 0.47
C GLU A 148 0.55 4.52 1.41
N THR A 149 0.58 4.91 2.68
CA THR A 149 1.48 4.28 3.67
C THR A 149 0.99 2.87 4.02
N LYS A 150 1.91 1.93 4.18
CA LYS A 150 1.57 0.58 4.65
C LYS A 150 1.28 0.61 6.16
N PRO A 151 0.22 -0.08 6.64
CA PRO A 151 -0.04 -0.20 8.07
C PRO A 151 1.11 -0.99 8.71
N THR A 152 1.72 -0.41 9.74
CA THR A 152 2.78 -1.09 10.51
C THR A 152 2.20 -1.65 11.80
N LYS A 153 2.49 -2.93 12.07
CA LYS A 153 2.27 -3.53 13.38
C LYS A 153 3.50 -3.22 14.24
N SER A 154 3.42 -2.18 15.07
CA SER A 154 4.50 -1.88 16.01
C SER A 154 4.38 -2.83 17.20
N LYS A 155 5.33 -3.74 17.41
CA LYS A 155 5.49 -4.36 18.72
C LYS A 155 6.01 -3.26 19.65
N VAL A 156 5.25 -2.92 20.68
CA VAL A 156 5.75 -2.05 21.76
C VAL A 156 6.89 -2.81 22.43
N SER A 157 8.14 -2.46 22.11
CA SER A 157 9.31 -3.01 22.77
C SER A 157 9.37 -2.42 24.18
N SER A 158 8.95 -3.20 25.16
CA SER A 158 9.24 -2.96 26.58
C SER A 158 10.73 -3.19 26.82
N ASP A 159 11.58 -2.23 26.48
CA ASP A 159 12.99 -2.24 26.90
C ASP A 159 13.62 -0.85 26.89
N GLN A 160 13.22 -0.04 27.86
CA GLN A 160 13.98 1.13 28.33
C GLN A 160 13.82 1.23 29.85
N SER A 161 14.47 0.33 30.59
CA SER A 161 14.80 0.53 32.02
C SER A 161 16.01 -0.30 32.42
N SER A 162 17.19 0.10 31.95
CA SER A 162 18.49 -0.01 32.63
C SER A 162 19.50 0.62 31.65
N LYS A 163 20.34 1.58 32.00
CA LYS A 163 21.28 1.56 33.11
C LYS A 163 21.85 2.97 33.30
N THR A 164 21.53 3.57 34.43
CA THR A 164 22.35 4.61 35.05
C THR A 164 23.64 3.94 35.53
N LYS A 165 24.79 4.55 35.25
CA LYS A 165 25.95 4.45 36.13
C LYS A 165 26.66 5.79 36.15
#